data_AF-A0A2V7WGT4-F1
#
_entry.id   AF-A0A2V7WGT4-F1
#
_cell.length_a   1.000
_cell.length_b   1.000
_cell.length_c   1.000
_cell.angle_alpha   90.00
_cell.angle_beta   90.00
_cell.angle_gamma   90.00
#
_symmetry.space_group_name_H-M   'P 1'
#
loop_
_entity.id
_entity.type
_entity.pdbx_description
1 polymer ?
#
loop_
_entity_poly.entity_id
_entity_poly.type
_entity_poly.pdbx_seq_one_letter_code
_entity_poly.pdbx_strand_id
1 'polypeptide(L)' 'AELEGDAFFPEFDDVTEWNLVDVEHHEADAKNDYPYSFLTYERAGKLA' A
#
# COMPACT_ATOMS: atom_id res chain seq x y z
N ALA A 1 3.07 -11.54 -6.77
CA ALA A 1 3.40 -12.88 -6.26
C ALA A 1 2.18 -13.41 -5.52
N GLU A 2 2.01 -14.73 -5.45
CA GLU A 2 1.04 -15.37 -4.56
C GLU A 2 1.83 -16.09 -3.47
N LEU A 3 1.52 -15.82 -2.20
CA LEU A 3 2.27 -16.29 -1.04
C LEU A 3 1.29 -16.88 -0.02
N GLU A 4 1.70 -17.95 0.65
CA GLU A 4 0.97 -18.48 1.80
C GLU A 4 1.14 -17.54 3.00
N GLY A 5 0.05 -17.28 3.72
CA GLY A 5 0.04 -16.42 4.90
C GLY A 5 -1.02 -16.87 5.90
N ASP A 6 -0.72 -16.70 7.19
CA ASP A 6 -1.60 -17.00 8.33
C ASP A 6 -2.13 -15.73 9.02
N ALA A 7 -1.66 -14.56 8.58
CA ALA A 7 -2.10 -13.23 9.00
C ALA A 7 -2.14 -12.26 7.81
N PHE A 8 -3.13 -11.36 7.82
CA PHE A 8 -3.39 -10.44 6.71
C PHE A 8 -3.58 -9.02 7.21
N PHE A 9 -3.27 -8.05 6.35
CA PHE A 9 -3.65 -6.67 6.58
C PHE A 9 -5.20 -6.55 6.59
N PRO A 10 -5.78 -5.67 7.42
CA PRO A 10 -7.21 -5.41 7.38
C PRO A 10 -7.68 -4.93 6.00
N GLU A 11 -8.98 -5.09 5.72
CA GLU A 11 -9.59 -4.52 4.51
C GLU A 11 -9.36 -3.00 4.44
N PHE A 12 -8.94 -2.51 3.27
CA PHE A 12 -8.42 -1.15 3.08
C PHE A 12 -9.01 -0.53 1.81
N ASP A 13 -10.33 -0.62 1.67
CA ASP A 13 -11.02 -0.21 0.43
C ASP A 13 -11.77 1.12 0.57
N ASP A 14 -11.78 1.73 1.75
CA ASP A 14 -12.49 3.00 1.98
C ASP A 14 -11.66 4.21 1.54
N VAL A 15 -11.78 4.53 0.25
CA VAL A 15 -11.22 5.74 -0.37
C VAL A 15 -11.75 7.05 0.23
N THR A 16 -12.82 7.02 1.04
CA THR A 16 -13.33 8.22 1.73
C THR A 16 -12.58 8.51 3.03
N GLU A 17 -11.83 7.54 3.56
CA GLU A 17 -11.06 7.69 4.79
C GLU A 17 -9.58 8.04 4.57
N TRP A 18 -9.04 7.82 3.36
CA TRP A 18 -7.61 7.93 3.08
C TRP A 18 -7.33 8.58 1.73
N ASN A 19 -6.40 9.54 1.72
CA ASN A 19 -5.87 10.19 0.52
C ASN A 19 -4.44 9.70 0.27
N LEU A 20 -4.18 9.16 -0.92
CA LEU A 20 -2.82 8.83 -1.35
C LEU A 20 -2.05 10.12 -1.61
N VAL A 21 -0.94 10.34 -0.91
CA VAL A 21 -0.15 11.58 -0.99
C VAL A 21 1.23 11.37 -1.60
N ASP A 22 1.74 10.14 -1.62
CA ASP A 22 3.04 9.83 -2.23
C ASP A 22 3.11 8.38 -2.72
N VAL A 23 3.88 8.18 -3.80
CA VAL A 23 4.09 6.88 -4.45
C VAL A 23 5.52 6.77 -4.92
N GLU A 24 6.23 5.73 -4.47
CA GLU A 24 7.57 5.37 -4.94
C GLU A 24 7.55 3.93 -5.48
N HIS A 25 7.99 3.74 -6.73
CA HIS A 25 8.01 2.43 -7.40
C HIS A 25 9.43 1.88 -7.49
N HIS A 26 9.58 0.59 -7.19
CA HIS A 26 10.83 -0.14 -7.32
C HIS A 26 10.64 -1.41 -8.13
N GLU A 27 11.41 -1.54 -9.20
CA GLU A 27 11.50 -2.77 -9.97
C GLU A 27 12.26 -3.84 -9.19
N ALA A 28 12.03 -5.10 -9.55
CA ALA A 28 12.84 -6.20 -9.03
C ALA A 28 14.32 -6.02 -9.41
N ASP A 29 15.21 -6.40 -8.50
CA ASP A 29 16.65 -6.30 -8.69
C ASP A 29 17.37 -7.46 -7.97
N ALA A 30 18.71 -7.43 -7.96
CA ALA A 30 19.50 -8.49 -7.34
C ALA A 30 19.29 -8.65 -5.82
N LYS A 31 18.64 -7.69 -5.15
CA LYS A 31 18.36 -7.71 -3.71
C LYS A 31 16.88 -7.93 -3.41
N ASN A 32 15.99 -7.71 -4.37
CA ASN A 32 14.55 -7.79 -4.22
C ASN A 32 13.95 -8.55 -5.41
N ASP A 33 13.53 -9.80 -5.18
CA ASP A 33 13.07 -10.68 -6.25
C ASP A 33 11.73 -10.28 -6.87
N TYR A 34 10.99 -9.38 -6.21
CA TYR A 34 9.69 -8.90 -6.65
C TYR A 34 9.68 -7.38 -6.73
N PRO A 35 9.03 -6.79 -7.75
CA PRO A 35 8.79 -5.36 -7.78
C PRO A 35 7.84 -4.99 -6.62
N TYR A 36 8.08 -3.84 -6.01
CA TYR A 36 7.28 -3.35 -4.89
C TYR A 36 7.10 -1.83 -4.99
N SER A 37 6.23 -1.28 -4.16
CA SER A 37 6.01 0.16 -4.09
C SER A 37 5.76 0.61 -2.67
N PHE A 38 6.26 1.78 -2.33
CA PHE A 38 5.88 2.50 -1.12
C PHE A 38 4.73 3.43 -1.46
N LEU A 39 3.62 3.29 -0.73
CA LEU A 39 2.42 4.12 -0.86
C LEU A 39 2.19 4.82 0.48
N THR A 40 2.19 6.15 0.48
CA THR A 40 1.91 6.94 1.69
C THR A 40 0.52 7.55 1.60
N TYR A 41 -0.31 7.28 2.61
CA TYR A 41 -1.66 7.82 2.72
C TYR A 41 -1.79 8.72 3.94
N GLU A 42 -2.52 9.82 3.78
CA GLU A 42 -3.00 10.64 4.89
C GLU A 42 -4.48 10.37 5.13
N ARG A 43 -4.94 10.48 6.39
CA ARG A 43 -6.38 10.36 6.67
C ARG A 43 -7.11 11.50 5.97
N ALA A 44 -8.11 11.17 5.17
CA ALA A 44 -9.09 12.13 4.69
C ALA A 44 -9.83 12.65 5.94
N GLY A 45 -9.64 13.93 6.25
CA GLY A 45 -10.38 14.56 7.34
C GLY A 45 -11.88 14.35 7.10
N LYS A 46 -12.63 14.02 8.16
CA LYS A 46 -14.11 13.99 8.07
C LYS A 46 -14.56 15.31 7.43
N LEU A 47 -15.30 15.22 6.32
CA LEU A 47 -16.14 16.34 5.87
C LEU A 47 -16.97 16.75 7.09
N ALA A 48 -16.69 17.95 7.62
CA ALA A 48 -17.41 18.53 8.74
C ALA A 48 -18.85 18.88 8.33
#